data_AF-D8F9W5-F1
#
_entry.id   AF-D8F9W5-F1
#
_cell.length_a   1.000
_cell.length_b   1.000
_cell.length_c   1.000
_cell.angle_alpha   90.00
_cell.angle_beta   90.00
_cell.angle_gamma   90.00
#
_symmetry.space_group_name_H-M   'P 1'
#
loop_
_entity.id
_entity.type
_entity.pdbx_description
1 polymer ?
#
loop_
_entity_poly.entity_id
_entity_poly.type
_entity_poly.pdbx_seq_one_letter_code
_entity_poly.pdbx_strand_id
1 'polypeptide(L)'
;MRVHIRDVKGNKDRLVPLPENTLRVLRNFWQVHKHPHFLFPSRKRGLNNAHLVQQPLDRGGIQTAMKAVVRQLGIKKNFMPFPAAQLCNAYAGSRR
;
A
#
# COMPACT_ATOMS: atom_id res chain seq x y z
N MET A 1 -3.05 -0.98 -19.64
CA MET A 1 -2.03 -1.30 -18.61
C MET A 1 -2.68 -2.11 -17.50
N ARG A 2 -1.98 -3.09 -16.91
CA ARG A 2 -2.52 -3.96 -15.83
C ARG A 2 -1.47 -4.13 -14.73
N VAL A 3 -1.91 -4.29 -13.49
CA VAL A 3 -1.06 -4.70 -12.35
C VAL A 3 -1.25 -6.19 -12.13
N HIS A 4 -0.13 -6.89 -11.89
CA HIS A 4 -0.13 -8.28 -11.45
C HIS A 4 -0.11 -8.34 -9.93
N ILE A 5 -1.17 -8.87 -9.34
CA ILE A 5 -1.28 -9.12 -7.90
C ILE A 5 -1.05 -10.61 -7.70
N ARG A 6 0.07 -10.95 -7.07
CA ARG A 6 0.47 -12.32 -6.74
C ARG A 6 0.04 -12.71 -5.33
N ASP A 7 -0.01 -14.01 -5.08
CA ASP A 7 -0.22 -14.60 -3.75
C ASP A 7 -1.52 -14.12 -3.07
N VAL A 8 -2.57 -13.84 -3.86
CA VAL A 8 -3.86 -13.43 -3.28
C VAL A 8 -4.59 -14.62 -2.67
N LYS A 9 -5.70 -14.35 -1.96
CA LYS A 9 -6.54 -15.39 -1.32
C LYS A 9 -6.76 -16.60 -2.23
N GLY A 10 -6.40 -17.77 -1.70
CA GLY A 10 -6.40 -19.04 -2.42
C GLY A 10 -5.12 -19.32 -3.23
N ASN A 11 -4.03 -18.58 -2.96
CA ASN A 11 -2.75 -18.66 -3.67
C ASN A 11 -2.90 -18.47 -5.20
N LYS A 12 -3.74 -17.50 -5.57
CA LYS A 12 -4.03 -17.20 -6.98
C LYS A 12 -3.38 -15.89 -7.37
N ASP A 13 -3.17 -15.76 -8.67
CA ASP A 13 -2.71 -14.54 -9.29
C ASP A 13 -3.87 -13.83 -10.00
N ARG A 14 -3.87 -12.50 -9.96
CA ARG A 14 -4.89 -11.68 -10.62
C ARG A 14 -4.23 -10.54 -11.39
N LEU A 15 -4.75 -10.29 -12.59
CA LEU A 15 -4.42 -9.10 -13.37
C LEU A 15 -5.54 -8.07 -13.20
N VAL A 16 -5.22 -6.91 -12.66
CA VAL A 16 -6.19 -5.83 -12.40
C VAL A 16 -5.92 -4.67 -13.36
N PRO A 17 -6.95 -4.09 -13.98
CA PRO A 17 -6.79 -2.88 -14.79
C PRO A 17 -6.11 -1.76 -14.01
N LEU A 18 -5.09 -1.14 -14.60
CA LEU A 18 -4.42 0.03 -14.03
C LEU A 18 -4.83 1.27 -14.82
N PRO A 19 -5.62 2.18 -14.22
CA PRO A 19 -5.91 3.46 -14.84
C PRO A 19 -4.64 4.27 -15.10
N GLU A 20 -4.63 5.03 -16.19
CA GLU A 20 -3.47 5.82 -16.60
C GLU A 20 -3.09 6.89 -15.55
N ASN A 21 -4.09 7.56 -14.97
CA ASN A 21 -3.86 8.53 -13.90
C ASN A 21 -3.17 7.89 -12.69
N THR A 22 -3.61 6.69 -12.30
CA THR A 22 -2.99 5.93 -11.19
C THR A 22 -1.54 5.61 -11.51
N LEU A 23 -1.26 5.13 -12.72
CA LEU A 23 0.11 4.86 -13.16
C LEU A 23 1.00 6.11 -13.09
N ARG A 24 0.51 7.27 -13.54
CA ARG A 24 1.26 8.54 -13.47
C ARG A 24 1.59 8.91 -12.02
N VAL A 25 0.62 8.80 -11.12
CA VAL A 25 0.83 9.05 -9.69
C VAL A 25 1.86 8.09 -9.10
N LEU A 26 1.80 6.81 -9.43
CA LEU A 26 2.76 5.81 -8.94
C LEU A 26 4.18 6.08 -9.44
N ARG A 27 4.35 6.51 -10.71
CA ARG A 27 5.67 6.88 -11.26
C ARG A 27 6.25 8.10 -10.56
N ASN A 28 5.44 9.15 -10.37
CA ASN A 28 5.86 10.35 -9.66
C ASN A 28 6.24 10.03 -8.21
N PHE A 29 5.46 9.16 -7.54
CA PHE A 29 5.77 8.71 -6.19
C PHE A 29 7.08 7.92 -6.13
N TRP A 30 7.31 7.02 -7.09
CA TRP A 30 8.56 6.26 -7.18
C TRP A 30 9.77 7.16 -7.35
N GLN A 31 9.69 8.25 -8.13
CA GLN A 31 10.79 9.20 -8.30
C GLN A 31 11.22 9.87 -6.99
N VAL A 32 10.33 9.98 -5.99
CA VAL A 32 10.65 10.57 -4.69
C VAL A 32 11.56 9.65 -3.87
N HIS A 33 11.33 8.33 -3.92
CA HIS A 33 12.05 7.38 -3.06
C HIS A 33 13.03 6.46 -3.80
N LYS A 34 12.93 6.33 -5.13
CA LYS A 34 13.81 5.57 -6.04
C LYS A 34 14.23 4.19 -5.53
N HIS A 35 13.29 3.44 -4.96
CA HIS A 35 13.60 2.14 -4.37
C HIS A 35 13.59 1.07 -5.47
N PRO A 36 14.57 0.16 -5.52
CA PRO A 36 14.73 -0.79 -6.63
C PRO A 36 13.61 -1.84 -6.73
N HIS A 37 13.07 -2.32 -5.59
CA HIS A 37 12.08 -3.42 -5.57
C HIS A 37 10.67 -3.01 -5.11
N PHE A 38 10.52 -2.26 -4.02
CA PHE A 38 9.23 -1.86 -3.48
C PHE A 38 8.70 -0.57 -4.10
N LEU A 39 7.44 -0.62 -4.55
CA LEU A 39 6.66 0.56 -4.94
C LEU A 39 6.26 1.42 -3.72
N PHE A 40 6.12 0.79 -2.56
CA PHE A 40 5.85 1.46 -1.29
C PHE A 40 6.86 0.97 -0.24
N PRO A 41 8.07 1.55 -0.18
CA PRO A 41 9.07 1.19 0.81
C PRO A 41 8.71 1.75 2.19
N SER A 42 9.21 1.10 3.25
CA SER A 42 9.08 1.60 4.62
C SER A 42 9.69 2.98 4.81
N ARG A 43 9.03 3.81 5.63
CA ARG A 43 9.45 5.19 5.92
C ARG A 43 10.22 5.36 7.23
N LYS A 44 10.52 4.27 7.94
CA LYS A 44 11.16 4.30 9.27
C LYS A 44 12.52 5.01 9.30
N ARG A 45 13.24 5.05 8.17
CA ARG A 45 14.55 5.71 8.03
C ARG A 45 14.48 7.10 7.37
N GLY A 46 13.29 7.67 7.29
CA GLY A 46 13.05 8.93 6.59
C GLY A 46 12.98 8.77 5.06
N LEU A 47 12.75 9.88 4.35
CA LEU A 47 12.62 9.90 2.89
C LEU A 47 13.94 9.55 2.19
N ASN A 48 15.02 10.20 2.59
CA ASN A 48 16.31 10.10 1.88
C ASN A 48 16.86 8.67 1.90
N ASN A 49 16.60 7.92 2.97
CA ASN A 49 17.04 6.53 3.13
C ASN A 49 15.97 5.51 2.71
N ALA A 50 14.85 5.95 2.15
CA ALA A 50 13.75 5.06 1.77
C ALA A 50 14.14 4.07 0.66
N HIS A 51 15.20 4.32 -0.11
CA HIS A 51 15.74 3.39 -1.11
C HIS A 51 16.58 2.25 -0.50
N LEU A 52 17.04 2.39 0.75
CA LEU A 52 17.91 1.43 1.44
C LEU A 52 17.14 0.45 2.32
N VAL A 53 15.84 0.65 2.51
CA VAL A 53 15.05 -0.20 3.41
C VAL A 53 14.78 -1.54 2.76
N GLN A 54 14.90 -2.61 3.54
CA GLN A 54 14.65 -3.98 3.04
C GLN A 54 13.20 -4.44 3.26
N GLN A 55 12.35 -3.56 3.78
CA GLN A 55 10.98 -3.90 4.18
C GLN A 55 9.97 -2.97 3.48
N PRO A 56 8.79 -3.50 3.10
CA PRO A 56 7.72 -2.69 2.54
C PRO A 56 7.11 -1.74 3.58
N LEU A 57 6.25 -0.83 3.12
CA LEU A 57 5.43 0.02 3.98
C LEU A 57 4.68 -0.84 5.01
N ASP A 58 4.66 -0.39 6.25
CA ASP A 58 3.97 -1.11 7.31
C ASP A 58 2.45 -1.05 7.09
N ARG A 59 1.75 -2.10 7.55
CA ARG A 59 0.32 -2.24 7.29
C ARG A 59 -0.52 -1.17 8.00
N GLY A 60 -0.06 -0.67 9.15
CA GLY A 60 -0.74 0.39 9.91
C GLY A 60 -0.61 1.77 9.25
N GLY A 61 0.49 2.00 8.52
CA GLY A 61 0.78 3.26 7.84
C GLY A 61 -0.30 3.66 6.85
N ILE A 62 -0.90 2.69 6.15
CA ILE A 62 -2.00 2.92 5.21
C ILE A 62 -3.24 3.45 5.96
N GLN A 63 -3.58 2.84 7.10
CA GLN A 63 -4.72 3.26 7.93
C GLN A 63 -4.52 4.68 8.47
N THR A 64 -3.32 4.96 8.98
CA THR A 64 -2.96 6.26 9.53
C THR A 64 -3.01 7.34 8.44
N ALA A 65 -2.47 7.05 7.25
CA ALA A 65 -2.50 7.97 6.12
C ALA A 65 -3.94 8.27 5.69
N MET A 66 -4.79 7.24 5.53
CA MET A 66 -6.18 7.43 5.13
C MET A 66 -6.96 8.24 6.17
N LYS A 67 -6.78 7.96 7.48
CA LYS A 67 -7.37 8.73 8.57
C LYS A 67 -6.97 10.20 8.51
N ALA A 68 -5.70 10.49 8.25
CA ALA A 68 -5.21 11.86 8.14
C ALA A 68 -5.86 12.61 6.96
N VAL A 69 -5.96 11.96 5.79
CA VAL A 69 -6.61 12.55 4.60
C VAL A 69 -8.09 12.83 4.84
N VAL A 70 -8.85 11.86 5.37
CA VAL A 70 -10.28 12.03 5.69
C VAL A 70 -10.49 13.20 6.65
N ARG A 71 -9.65 13.32 7.69
CA ARG A 71 -9.70 14.42 8.65
C ARG A 71 -9.40 15.77 7.98
N GLN A 72 -8.36 15.83 7.15
CA GLN A 72 -7.96 17.08 6.45
C GLN A 72 -9.02 17.55 5.45
N LEU A 73 -9.69 16.61 4.78
CA LEU A 73 -10.76 16.92 3.83
C LEU A 73 -12.11 17.22 4.51
N GLY A 74 -12.18 17.17 5.85
CA GLY A 74 -13.43 17.43 6.59
C GLY A 74 -14.53 16.41 6.30
N ILE A 75 -14.16 15.22 5.85
CA ILE A 75 -15.12 14.19 5.46
C ILE A 75 -15.68 13.53 6.73
N LYS A 76 -16.94 13.84 7.05
CA LYS A 76 -17.62 13.38 8.28
C LYS A 76 -18.20 11.97 8.18
N LYS A 77 -18.39 11.45 6.96
CA LYS A 77 -18.86 10.07 6.75
C LYS A 77 -17.70 9.12 7.05
N ASN A 78 -17.98 8.08 7.83
CA ASN A 78 -17.04 6.99 8.07
C ASN A 78 -16.87 6.16 6.79
N PHE A 79 -16.00 6.62 5.89
CA PHE A 79 -15.58 5.88 4.69
C PHE A 79 -14.49 4.85 4.99
N MET A 80 -14.39 4.36 6.22
CA MET A 80 -13.62 3.14 6.54
C MET A 80 -14.61 1.96 6.57
N PRO A 81 -14.98 1.37 5.40
CA PRO A 81 -15.79 0.15 5.37
C PRO A 81 -14.99 -1.09 5.82
N PHE A 82 -13.68 -0.95 6.06
CA PHE A 82 -12.79 -2.05 6.42
C PHE A 82 -12.24 -1.84 7.84
N PRO A 83 -12.67 -2.62 8.86
CA PRO A 83 -11.95 -2.75 10.11
C PRO A 83 -10.46 -3.07 9.88
N ALA A 84 -9.60 -2.66 10.82
CA ALA A 84 -8.13 -2.74 10.70
C ALA A 84 -7.60 -4.12 10.26
N ALA A 85 -8.31 -5.20 10.60
CA ALA A 85 -7.98 -6.57 10.19
C ALA A 85 -8.09 -6.82 8.67
N GLN A 86 -8.98 -6.13 7.94
CA GLN A 86 -9.19 -6.35 6.50
C GLN A 86 -8.17 -5.63 5.61
N LEU A 87 -7.60 -4.53 6.09
CA LEU A 87 -6.44 -3.88 5.46
C LEU A 87 -5.13 -4.63 5.72
N CYS A 88 -5.10 -5.35 6.85
CA CYS A 88 -3.95 -6.06 7.35
C CYS A 88 -4.25 -7.55 7.49
N ASN A 89 -4.87 -8.21 6.51
CA ASN A 89 -5.17 -9.64 6.67
C ASN A 89 -3.87 -10.42 6.94
N ALA A 90 -3.71 -10.88 8.17
CA ALA A 90 -2.75 -11.89 8.50
C ALA A 90 -3.25 -13.16 7.81
N TYR A 91 -2.68 -13.48 6.66
CA TYR A 91 -2.53 -14.89 6.31
C TYR A 91 -1.48 -15.46 7.28
N ALA A 92 -1.88 -15.57 8.56
CA ALA A 92 -1.28 -16.54 9.44
C ALA A 92 -1.74 -17.87 8.86
N GLY A 93 -0.77 -18.60 8.29
CA GLY A 93 -1.03 -19.93 7.78
C GLY A 93 -1.78 -20.73 8.82
N SER A 94 -2.87 -21.35 8.38
CA SER A 94 -3.30 -22.62 8.96
C SER A 94 -2.10 -23.56 8.95
N ARG A 95 -1.38 -23.63 10.07
CA ARG A 95 -0.54 -24.79 10.40
C ARG A 95 -1.24 -25.52 11.53
N ARG A 96 -1.22 -26.84 11.35
CA ARG A 96 -1.80 -27.91 12.15
C ARG A 96 -1.58 -27.73 13.64
#